data_AF-A0A485AJG5-F1
#
_entry.id   AF-A0A485AJG5-F1
#
_cell.length_a   1.000
_cell.length_b   1.000
_cell.length_c   1.000
_cell.angle_alpha   90.00
_cell.angle_beta   90.00
_cell.angle_gamma   90.00
#
_symmetry.space_group_name_H-M   'P 1'
#
loop_
_entity.id
_entity.type
_entity.pdbx_description
1 polymer ?
#
loop_
_entity_poly.entity_id
_entity_poly.type
_entity_poly.pdbx_seq_one_letter_code
_entity_poly.pdbx_strand_id
1 'polypeptide(L)'
;MVKDIIDSGLRVLFCGINPGLSSSSLGYPFAHPANRFWKVLHLAGFTDHQLKPEEAQQMLNFRCGVTKLVERPTVQANEVSVQELRSGGQALIEKVEHYKPAVLAVLGK
;
A
#
# COMPACT_ATOMS: atom_id res chain seq x y z
N MET A 1 -3.66 -6.13 12.03
CA MET A 1 -4.24 -5.09 11.12
C MET A 1 -3.09 -4.31 10.52
N VAL A 2 -3.00 -4.22 9.19
CA VAL A 2 -1.96 -3.44 8.51
C VAL A 2 -2.39 -1.99 8.47
N LYS A 3 -1.64 -1.10 9.14
CA LYS A 3 -1.95 0.33 9.16
C LYS A 3 -1.54 0.99 7.84
N ASP A 4 -2.27 2.04 7.48
CA ASP A 4 -1.87 2.92 6.39
C ASP A 4 -0.61 3.71 6.79
N ILE A 5 0.23 3.97 5.81
CA ILE A 5 1.42 4.83 5.91
C ILE A 5 1.16 5.99 4.97
N ILE A 6 0.62 7.07 5.49
CA ILE A 6 0.09 8.17 4.70
C ILE A 6 0.28 9.48 5.46
N ASP A 7 0.66 10.52 4.73
CA ASP A 7 0.83 11.88 5.24
C ASP A 7 0.58 12.87 4.09
N SER A 8 0.58 14.16 4.39
CA SER A 8 0.55 15.24 3.41
C SER A 8 1.89 15.38 2.67
N GLY A 9 1.88 15.92 1.46
CA GLY A 9 3.11 16.22 0.70
C GLY A 9 3.81 15.00 0.08
N LEU A 10 3.13 13.85 0.02
CA LEU A 10 3.65 12.66 -0.65
C LEU A 10 3.77 12.88 -2.17
N ARG A 11 4.87 12.40 -2.76
CA ARG A 11 5.03 12.28 -4.21
C ARG A 11 4.16 11.16 -4.76
N VAL A 12 4.10 10.02 -4.08
CA VAL A 12 3.30 8.87 -4.50
C VAL A 12 2.65 8.19 -3.30
N LEU A 13 1.36 7.93 -3.39
CA LEU A 13 0.64 7.01 -2.52
C LEU A 13 0.39 5.70 -3.29
N PHE A 14 1.03 4.61 -2.87
CA PHE A 14 0.80 3.29 -3.45
C PHE A 14 -0.43 2.65 -2.81
N CYS A 15 -1.36 2.15 -3.62
CA CYS A 15 -2.56 1.46 -3.15
C CYS A 15 -2.56 0.00 -3.61
N GLY A 16 -2.43 -0.93 -2.67
CA GLY A 16 -2.64 -2.36 -2.93
C GLY A 16 -4.13 -2.74 -2.90
N ILE A 17 -4.46 -3.95 -3.34
CA ILE A 17 -5.85 -4.46 -3.28
C ILE A 17 -6.27 -4.67 -1.83
N ASN A 18 -5.62 -5.59 -1.12
CA ASN A 18 -5.88 -5.92 0.27
C ASN A 18 -4.68 -6.65 0.92
N PRO A 19 -4.61 -6.79 2.25
CA PRO A 19 -3.53 -7.52 2.90
C PRO A 19 -3.55 -9.01 2.55
N GLY A 20 -2.41 -9.57 2.13
CA GLY A 20 -2.20 -11.02 2.18
C GLY A 20 -2.09 -11.52 3.63
N LEU A 21 -2.21 -12.83 3.85
CA LEU A 21 -2.14 -13.42 5.19
C LEU A 21 -0.86 -13.04 5.95
N SER A 22 0.32 -13.11 5.33
CA SER A 22 1.59 -12.74 5.99
C SER A 22 1.61 -11.27 6.41
N SER A 23 1.12 -10.36 5.56
CA SER A 23 1.00 -8.94 5.87
C SER A 23 0.05 -8.72 7.04
N SER A 24 -1.09 -9.41 7.06
CA SER A 24 -2.06 -9.33 8.16
C SER A 24 -1.47 -9.79 9.49
N SER A 25 -0.75 -10.93 9.49
CA SER A 25 -0.11 -11.50 10.67
C SER A 25 1.05 -10.66 11.20
N LEU A 26 1.90 -10.12 10.32
CA LEU A 26 3.07 -9.33 10.71
C LEU A 26 2.74 -7.85 10.94
N GLY A 27 1.61 -7.35 10.42
CA GLY A 27 1.20 -5.96 10.56
C GLY A 27 1.86 -4.99 9.58
N TYR A 28 2.67 -5.50 8.64
CA TYR A 28 3.38 -4.70 7.64
C TYR A 28 2.81 -4.88 6.23
N PRO A 29 2.80 -3.83 5.40
CA PRO A 29 2.39 -3.98 4.01
C PRO A 29 3.40 -4.84 3.24
N PHE A 30 2.89 -5.62 2.28
CA PHE A 30 3.70 -6.45 1.37
C PHE A 30 4.74 -7.34 2.08
N ALA A 31 4.39 -7.93 3.23
CA ALA A 31 5.35 -8.63 4.09
C ALA A 31 5.73 -10.04 3.61
N HIS A 32 4.99 -10.64 2.68
CA HIS A 32 5.32 -11.96 2.16
C HIS A 32 6.65 -11.90 1.37
N PRO A 33 7.66 -12.76 1.63
CA PRO A 33 8.99 -12.66 0.99
C PRO A 33 8.99 -12.74 -0.54
N ALA A 34 8.03 -13.45 -1.13
CA ALA A 34 7.85 -13.51 -2.58
C ALA A 34 7.27 -12.22 -3.19
N ASN A 35 6.74 -11.29 -2.38
CA ASN A 35 6.23 -10.02 -2.86
C ASN A 35 7.40 -9.12 -3.26
N ARG A 36 7.35 -8.58 -4.48
CA ARG A 36 8.44 -7.80 -5.07
C ARG A 36 8.36 -6.31 -4.78
N PHE A 37 7.34 -5.82 -4.07
CA PHE A 37 7.08 -4.40 -3.86
C PHE A 37 8.32 -3.64 -3.40
N TRP A 38 8.96 -4.08 -2.32
CA TRP A 38 10.11 -3.40 -1.74
C TRP A 38 11.33 -3.37 -2.67
N LYS A 39 11.61 -4.48 -3.36
CA LYS A 39 12.69 -4.55 -4.35
C LYS A 39 12.41 -3.64 -5.54
N VAL A 40 11.17 -3.62 -6.04
CA VAL A 40 10.77 -2.78 -7.18
C VAL A 40 10.78 -1.30 -6.79
N LEU A 41 10.30 -0.96 -5.61
CA LEU A 41 10.29 0.42 -5.09
C LEU A 41 11.70 1.01 -5.09
N HIS A 42 12.68 0.26 -4.59
CA HIS A 42 14.08 0.66 -4.59
C HIS A 42 14.66 0.75 -6.01
N LEU A 43 14.53 -0.31 -6.82
CA LEU A 43 15.11 -0.34 -8.17
C LEU A 43 14.48 0.71 -9.11
N ALA A 44 13.24 1.13 -8.86
CA ALA A 44 12.58 2.21 -9.59
C ALA A 44 12.98 3.62 -9.09
N GLY A 45 13.81 3.72 -8.06
CA GLY A 45 14.33 5.00 -7.56
C GLY A 45 13.40 5.76 -6.61
N PHE A 46 12.41 5.10 -6.01
CA PHE A 46 11.58 5.73 -4.98
C PHE A 46 12.30 5.80 -3.63
N THR A 47 13.16 4.83 -3.34
CA THR A 47 14.00 4.76 -2.13
C THR A 47 15.46 4.53 -2.51
N ASP A 48 16.39 5.06 -1.71
CA ASP A 48 17.84 4.94 -1.92
C ASP A 48 18.40 3.54 -1.58
N HIS A 49 17.67 2.76 -0.78
CA HIS A 49 17.93 1.36 -0.50
C HIS A 49 16.64 0.53 -0.46
N GLN A 50 16.77 -0.80 -0.46
CA GLN A 50 15.63 -1.70 -0.31
C GLN A 50 15.22 -1.80 1.17
N LEU A 51 14.11 -1.15 1.51
CA LEU A 51 13.47 -1.28 2.82
C LEU A 51 12.95 -2.70 3.06
N LYS A 52 12.97 -3.14 4.31
CA LYS A 52 12.24 -4.31 4.78
C LYS A 52 10.79 -3.96 5.15
N PRO A 53 9.85 -4.93 5.20
CA PRO A 53 8.48 -4.66 5.60
C PRO A 53 8.35 -3.94 6.95
N GLU A 54 9.19 -4.28 7.93
CA GLU A 54 9.22 -3.65 9.24
C GLU A 54 9.66 -2.18 9.23
N GLU A 55 10.32 -1.75 8.16
CA GLU A 55 10.79 -0.38 7.95
C GLU A 55 9.79 0.46 7.15
N ALA A 56 8.60 -0.06 6.85
CA ALA A 56 7.64 0.58 5.96
C ALA A 56 7.30 2.04 6.34
N GLN A 57 7.29 2.40 7.63
CA GLN A 57 7.08 3.78 8.08
C GLN A 57 8.11 4.77 7.52
N GLN A 58 9.34 4.32 7.27
CA GLN A 58 10.40 5.14 6.70
C GLN A 58 10.09 5.59 5.26
N MET A 59 9.10 5.00 4.58
CA MET A 59 8.65 5.47 3.26
C MET A 59 8.28 6.96 3.26
N LEU A 60 7.77 7.47 4.38
CA LEU A 60 7.42 8.89 4.52
C LEU A 60 8.64 9.82 4.32
N ASN A 61 9.83 9.37 4.72
CA ASN A 61 11.09 10.11 4.51
C ASN A 61 11.40 10.30 3.01
N PHE A 62 10.92 9.38 2.17
CA PHE A 62 11.07 9.42 0.72
C PHE A 62 9.88 10.09 0.00
N ARG A 63 8.97 10.68 0.79
CA ARG A 63 7.67 11.22 0.35
C ARG A 63 6.85 10.15 -0.40
N CYS A 64 6.91 8.91 0.06
CA CYS A 64 6.10 7.81 -0.45
C CYS A 64 5.18 7.28 0.66
N GLY A 65 4.00 6.80 0.30
CA GLY A 65 3.05 6.19 1.23
C GLY A 65 2.47 4.89 0.71
N VAL A 66 1.80 4.15 1.60
CA VAL A 66 1.09 2.91 1.28
C VAL A 66 -0.29 2.92 1.94
N THR A 67 -1.29 2.56 1.15
CA THR A 67 -2.64 2.23 1.60
C THR A 67 -3.14 0.99 0.86
N LYS A 68 -4.39 0.61 1.12
CA LYS A 68 -5.07 -0.54 0.53
C LYS A 68 -6.52 -0.19 0.24
N LEU A 69 -7.06 -0.81 -0.80
CA LEU A 69 -8.44 -0.60 -1.22
C LEU A 69 -9.41 -1.29 -0.26
N VAL A 70 -9.08 -2.52 0.16
CA VAL A 70 -9.93 -3.34 1.03
C VAL A 70 -9.15 -3.76 2.28
N GLU A 71 -9.77 -3.60 3.44
CA GLU A 71 -9.17 -3.92 4.75
C GLU A 71 -9.08 -5.42 5.04
N ARG A 72 -10.05 -6.20 4.53
CA ARG A 72 -10.18 -7.64 4.81
C ARG A 72 -8.99 -8.43 4.21
N PRO A 73 -8.25 -9.20 5.03
CA PRO A 73 -7.19 -10.07 4.51
C PRO A 73 -7.73 -11.25 3.69
N THR A 74 -7.00 -11.66 2.67
CA THR A 74 -7.27 -12.89 1.88
C THR A 74 -5.97 -13.63 1.55
N VAL A 75 -6.07 -14.87 1.06
CA VAL A 75 -4.90 -15.60 0.53
C VAL A 75 -4.53 -15.02 -0.83
N GLN A 76 -5.52 -14.81 -1.70
CA GLN A 76 -5.39 -14.26 -3.04
C GLN A 76 -6.29 -13.04 -3.23
N ALA A 77 -5.83 -12.09 -4.05
CA ALA A 77 -6.56 -10.85 -4.29
C ALA A 77 -7.90 -11.03 -5.02
N ASN A 78 -8.07 -12.10 -5.80
CA ASN A 78 -9.31 -12.43 -6.50
C ASN A 78 -10.45 -12.93 -5.56
N GLU A 79 -10.15 -13.17 -4.28
CA GLU A 79 -11.16 -13.45 -3.26
C GLU A 79 -11.87 -12.18 -2.75
N VAL A 80 -11.42 -11.00 -3.17
CA VAL A 80 -12.07 -9.73 -2.90
C VAL A 80 -13.19 -9.51 -3.91
N SER A 81 -14.40 -9.30 -3.42
CA SER A 81 -15.56 -9.06 -4.28
C SER A 81 -15.52 -7.70 -4.95
N VAL A 82 -16.18 -7.56 -6.10
CA VAL A 82 -16.33 -6.27 -6.81
C VAL A 82 -16.99 -5.21 -5.93
N GLN A 83 -17.91 -5.60 -5.05
CA GLN A 83 -18.57 -4.69 -4.13
C GLN A 83 -17.60 -4.15 -3.08
N GLU A 84 -16.73 -4.99 -2.52
CA GLU A 84 -15.66 -4.55 -1.63
C GLU A 84 -14.70 -3.59 -2.33
N LEU A 85 -14.31 -3.87 -3.59
CA LEU A 85 -13.47 -2.96 -4.37
C LEU A 85 -14.14 -1.59 -4.59
N ARG A 86 -15.45 -1.56 -4.89
CA ARG A 86 -16.20 -0.31 -5.08
C ARG A 86 -16.29 0.51 -3.80
N SER A 87 -16.65 -0.12 -2.69
CA SER A 87 -16.70 0.54 -1.38
C SER A 87 -15.32 1.04 -0.95
N GLY A 88 -14.28 0.24 -1.18
CA GLY A 88 -12.89 0.61 -0.94
C GLY A 88 -12.43 1.80 -1.79
N GLY A 89 -12.87 1.86 -3.05
CA GLY A 89 -12.61 2.98 -3.95
C GLY A 89 -13.15 4.30 -3.42
N GLN A 90 -14.36 4.32 -2.85
CA GLN A 90 -14.91 5.52 -2.23
C GLN A 90 -14.07 6.01 -1.05
N ALA A 91 -13.67 5.10 -0.16
CA ALA A 91 -12.80 5.44 0.97
C ALA A 91 -11.40 5.90 0.51
N LEU A 92 -10.89 5.35 -0.59
CA LEU A 92 -9.62 5.77 -1.17
C LEU A 92 -9.68 7.19 -1.74
N ILE A 93 -10.80 7.56 -2.39
CA ILE A 93 -11.03 8.93 -2.87
C ILE A 93 -10.95 9.91 -1.69
N GLU A 94 -11.64 9.63 -0.58
CA GLU A 94 -11.62 10.48 0.62
C GLU A 94 -10.20 10.66 1.18
N LYS A 95 -9.40 9.58 1.24
CA LYS A 95 -7.98 9.66 1.65
C LYS A 95 -7.17 10.54 0.70
N VAL A 96 -7.35 10.39 -0.61
CA VAL A 96 -6.61 11.17 -1.61
C VAL A 96 -6.98 12.64 -1.55
N GLU A 97 -8.26 12.98 -1.37
CA GLU A 97 -8.73 14.36 -1.21
C GLU A 97 -8.19 15.01 0.07
N HIS A 98 -8.06 14.23 1.15
CA HIS A 98 -7.53 14.69 2.42
C HIS A 98 -6.01 14.91 2.38
N TYR A 99 -5.24 13.89 2.00
CA TYR A 99 -3.77 13.90 2.05
C TYR A 99 -3.10 14.50 0.81
N LYS A 100 -3.83 14.61 -0.30
CA LYS A 100 -3.41 15.24 -1.55
C LYS A 100 -2.01 14.81 -2.03
N PRO A 101 -1.75 13.49 -2.19
CA PRO A 101 -0.51 13.03 -2.80
C PRO A 101 -0.41 13.55 -4.24
N ALA A 102 0.80 13.79 -4.74
CA ALA A 102 0.98 14.23 -6.12
C ALA A 102 0.52 13.17 -7.14
N VAL A 103 0.66 11.89 -6.80
CA VAL A 103 0.19 10.75 -7.60
C VAL A 103 -0.38 9.66 -6.69
N LEU A 104 -1.51 9.08 -7.12
CA LEU A 104 -2.00 7.80 -6.60
C LEU A 104 -1.59 6.68 -7.57
N ALA A 105 -0.89 5.66 -7.08
CA ALA A 105 -0.48 4.50 -7.86
C ALA A 105 -1.27 3.25 -7.41
N VAL A 106 -2.27 2.85 -8.20
CA VAL A 106 -3.09 1.65 -7.93
C VAL A 106 -2.37 0.41 -8.46
N LEU A 107 -2.13 -0.57 -7.58
CA LEU A 107 -1.38 -1.78 -7.88
C LEU A 107 -2.32 -2.96 -8.20
N GLY A 108 -2.88 -2.94 -9.39
CA GLY A 108 -3.80 -3.95 -9.91
C GLY A 108 -4.30 -3.51 -11.29
N LYS A 109 -4.53 -4.45 -12.21
CA LYS A 109 -5.07 -4.17 -13.54
C LYS A 109 -6.59 -4.32 -13.54
#